data_AF-A0A350CYL6-F1
#
_entry.id   AF-A0A350CYL6-F1
#
_cell.length_a   1.000
_cell.length_b   1.000
_cell.length_c   1.000
_cell.angle_alpha   90.00
_cell.angle_beta   90.00
_cell.angle_gamma   90.00
#
_symmetry.space_group_name_H-M   'P 1'
#
loop_
_entity.id
_entity.type
_entity.pdbx_description
1 polymer ?
#
loop_
_entity_poly.entity_id
_entity_poly.type
_entity_poly.pdbx_seq_one_letter_code
_entity_poly.pdbx_strand_id
1 'polypeptide(L)'
;MKLLPEAIQQRCILSGGDDYELLFTAPSHCRGEVERIAERAGTRVSRIGEIVPAGDPLKVIDANGAEVACGASFNHFGGAGS
;
A
#
# COMPACT_ATOMS: atom_id res chain seq x y z
N MET A 1 -9.43 -6.86 -21.49
CA MET A 1 -9.88 -6.81 -20.09
C MET A 1 -10.33 -5.38 -19.82
N LYS A 2 -11.54 -5.14 -19.30
CA LYS A 2 -12.03 -3.79 -19.01
C LYS A 2 -11.55 -3.39 -17.60
N LEU A 3 -10.94 -2.22 -17.47
CA LEU A 3 -10.58 -1.68 -16.16
C LEU A 3 -11.84 -1.32 -15.37
N LEU A 4 -11.82 -1.60 -14.07
CA LEU A 4 -12.86 -1.17 -13.14
C LEU A 4 -12.81 0.36 -12.97
N PRO A 5 -13.89 1.01 -12.52
CA PRO A 5 -13.83 2.42 -12.14
C PRO A 5 -12.72 2.67 -11.12
N GLU A 6 -12.04 3.81 -11.22
CA GLU A 6 -10.87 4.14 -10.40
C GLU A 6 -11.14 4.03 -8.90
N ALA A 7 -12.29 4.53 -8.43
CA ALA A 7 -12.68 4.43 -7.03
C ALA A 7 -12.77 2.97 -6.53
N ILE A 8 -13.15 2.03 -7.40
CA ILE A 8 -13.17 0.60 -7.05
C ILE A 8 -11.75 0.05 -6.98
N GLN A 9 -10.90 0.41 -7.94
CA GLN A 9 -9.48 0.01 -7.93
C GLN A 9 -8.79 0.50 -6.65
N GLN A 10 -8.95 1.78 -6.32
CA GLN A 10 -8.38 2.39 -5.10
C GLN A 10 -8.86 1.68 -3.83
N ARG A 11 -10.17 1.39 -3.72
CA ARG A 11 -10.71 0.66 -2.56
C ARG A 11 -10.12 -0.74 -2.44
N CYS A 12 -9.99 -1.48 -3.55
CA CYS A 12 -9.38 -2.81 -3.54
C CYS A 12 -7.92 -2.76 -3.09
N ILE A 13 -7.15 -1.79 -3.59
CA ILE A 13 -5.72 -1.65 -3.28
C ILE A 13 -5.48 -1.19 -1.83
N LEU A 14 -6.28 -0.25 -1.33
CA LEU A 14 -6.03 0.41 -0.04
C LEU A 14 -6.72 -0.26 1.14
N SER A 15 -7.82 -0.99 0.92
CA SER A 15 -8.67 -1.50 1.99
C SER A 15 -9.29 -2.87 1.70
N GLY A 16 -8.79 -3.56 0.67
CA GLY A 16 -9.15 -4.94 0.37
C GLY A 16 -8.53 -5.90 1.39
N GLY A 17 -7.55 -6.68 0.95
CA GLY A 17 -6.93 -7.74 1.71
C GLY A 17 -6.75 -9.00 0.87
N ASP A 18 -6.38 -10.10 1.51
CA ASP A 18 -6.05 -11.38 0.87
C ASP A 18 -4.93 -11.30 -0.18
N ASP A 19 -4.09 -10.27 -0.11
CA ASP A 19 -2.94 -10.11 -1.00
C ASP A 19 -1.82 -11.11 -0.67
N TYR A 20 -1.67 -11.46 0.62
CA TYR A 20 -0.56 -12.29 1.13
C TYR A 20 0.84 -11.79 0.70
N GLU A 21 0.97 -10.50 0.46
CA GLU A 21 2.22 -9.83 0.06
C GLU A 21 3.06 -9.39 1.28
N LEU A 22 4.36 -9.19 1.05
CA LEU A 22 5.26 -8.65 2.06
C LEU A 22 5.29 -7.12 2.03
N LEU A 23 4.89 -6.48 3.13
CA LEU A 23 5.12 -5.06 3.38
C LEU A 23 6.29 -4.88 4.34
N PHE A 24 7.32 -4.17 3.91
CA PHE A 24 8.52 -3.94 4.71
C PHE A 24 9.05 -2.51 4.54
N THR A 25 9.98 -2.14 5.41
CA THR A 25 10.72 -0.87 5.34
C THR A 25 12.21 -1.15 5.24
N ALA A 26 12.95 -0.26 4.61
CA ALA A 26 14.40 -0.33 4.51
C ALA A 26 14.99 1.09 4.47
N PRO A 27 16.20 1.31 5.00
CA PRO A 27 16.92 2.57 4.82
C PRO A 27 17.07 2.91 3.33
N SER A 28 16.98 4.20 3.00
CA SER A 28 17.02 4.67 1.61
C SER A 28 18.30 4.27 0.86
N HIS A 29 19.43 4.19 1.57
CA HIS A 29 20.73 3.78 1.02
C HIS A 29 20.81 2.28 0.67
N CYS A 30 19.92 1.43 1.22
CA CYS A 30 19.86 0.00 0.91
C CYS A 30 19.06 -0.32 -0.37
N ARG A 31 18.56 0.69 -1.08
CA ARG A 31 17.67 0.51 -2.26
C ARG A 31 18.23 -0.47 -3.28
N GLY A 32 19.48 -0.28 -3.71
CA GLY A 32 20.10 -1.14 -4.73
C GLY A 32 20.22 -2.59 -4.27
N GLU A 33 20.47 -2.82 -2.98
CA GLU A 33 20.54 -4.17 -2.43
C GLU A 33 19.16 -4.84 -2.37
N VAL A 34 18.10 -4.09 -2.02
CA VAL A 34 16.72 -4.59 -2.06
C VAL A 34 16.32 -4.98 -3.48
N GLU A 35 16.58 -4.14 -4.47
CA GLU A 35 16.29 -4.41 -5.89
C GLU A 35 17.05 -5.66 -6.38
N ARG A 36 18.34 -5.78 -6.06
CA ARG A 36 19.15 -6.95 -6.41
C ARG A 36 18.65 -8.25 -5.76
N ILE A 37 18.21 -8.19 -4.50
CA ILE A 37 17.63 -9.36 -3.82
C ILE A 37 16.30 -9.75 -4.46
N ALA A 38 15.46 -8.77 -4.78
CA ALA A 38 14.17 -8.97 -5.43
C ALA A 38 14.32 -9.64 -6.82
N GLU A 39 15.24 -9.14 -7.64
CA GLU A 39 15.60 -9.74 -8.93
C GLU A 39 16.04 -11.20 -8.78
N ARG A 40 16.94 -11.48 -7.83
CA ARG A 40 17.41 -12.84 -7.56
C ARG A 40 16.32 -13.77 -7.05
N ALA A 41 15.36 -13.24 -6.29
CA ALA A 41 14.21 -13.99 -5.81
C ALA A 41 13.13 -14.19 -6.89
N GLY A 42 13.22 -13.47 -8.02
CA GLY A 42 12.17 -13.47 -9.04
C GLY A 42 10.88 -12.79 -8.56
N THR A 43 10.96 -11.92 -7.55
CA THR A 43 9.81 -11.26 -6.92
C THR A 43 9.88 -9.78 -7.22
N ARG A 44 8.79 -9.18 -7.70
CA ARG A 44 8.74 -7.73 -7.92
C ARG A 44 8.69 -7.01 -6.57
N VAL A 45 9.48 -5.96 -6.43
CA VAL A 45 9.34 -4.98 -5.34
C VAL A 45 8.98 -3.62 -5.90
N SER A 46 8.15 -2.86 -5.16
CA SER A 46 7.76 -1.50 -5.53
C SER A 46 7.91 -0.59 -4.30
N ARG A 47 8.61 0.54 -4.45
CA ARG A 47 8.59 1.57 -3.41
C ARG A 47 7.25 2.31 -3.49
N ILE A 48 6.48 2.22 -2.41
CA ILE A 48 5.16 2.86 -2.33
C ILE A 48 5.11 4.10 -1.41
N GLY A 49 6.22 4.43 -0.75
CA GLY A 49 6.28 5.60 0.13
C GLY A 49 7.55 5.65 0.96
N GLU A 50 7.47 6.36 2.07
CA GLU A 50 8.52 6.51 3.08
C GLU A 50 7.92 6.51 4.49
N ILE A 51 8.75 6.18 5.48
CA ILE A 51 8.39 6.32 6.89
C ILE A 51 8.74 7.75 7.31
N VAL A 52 7.75 8.43 7.88
CA VAL A 52 7.86 9.78 8.44
C VAL A 52 8.02 9.71 9.97
N PRO A 53 8.43 10.80 10.64
CA PRO A 53 8.53 10.84 12.09
C PRO A 53 7.25 10.39 12.79
N ALA A 54 7.41 9.76 13.95
CA ALA A 54 6.27 9.33 14.75
C ALA A 54 5.38 10.53 15.13
N GLY A 55 4.08 10.39 14.93
CA GLY A 55 3.08 11.43 15.20
C GLY A 55 2.48 12.07 13.95
N ASP A 56 3.17 11.98 12.81
CA ASP A 56 2.57 12.37 11.53
C ASP A 56 1.54 11.32 11.09
N PRO A 57 0.35 11.74 10.60
CA PRO A 57 -0.66 10.80 10.13
C PRO A 57 -0.24 10.11 8.83
N LEU A 58 -0.80 8.93 8.56
CA LEU A 58 -0.71 8.30 7.24
C LEU A 58 -1.33 9.23 6.19
N LYS A 59 -0.57 9.52 5.13
CA LYS A 59 -1.04 10.23 3.95
C LYS A 59 -0.91 9.32 2.73
N VAL A 60 -2.00 9.12 2.02
CA VAL A 60 -2.01 8.41 0.74
C VAL A 60 -2.24 9.43 -0.35
N ILE A 61 -1.31 9.53 -1.29
CA ILE A 61 -1.32 10.55 -2.34
C ILE A 61 -1.50 9.86 -3.69
N ASP A 62 -2.45 10.33 -4.50
CA ASP A 62 -2.69 9.82 -5.85
C ASP A 62 -1.68 10.36 -6.87
N ALA A 63 -1.85 9.94 -8.13
CA ALA A 63 -1.00 10.38 -9.23
C ALA A 63 -1.10 11.88 -9.55
N ASN A 64 -2.15 12.55 -9.10
CA ASN A 64 -2.38 13.99 -9.26
C ASN A 64 -1.85 14.81 -8.07
N GLY A 65 -1.30 14.16 -7.04
CA GLY A 65 -0.86 14.81 -5.81
C GLY A 65 -1.98 15.07 -4.80
N ALA A 66 -3.19 14.54 -5.04
CA ALA A 66 -4.32 14.69 -4.13
C ALA A 66 -4.30 13.61 -3.05
N GLU A 67 -4.73 13.96 -1.84
CA GLU A 67 -4.87 13.01 -0.75
C GLU A 67 -6.11 12.13 -0.96
N VAL A 68 -5.93 10.82 -0.79
CA VAL A 68 -6.98 9.82 -0.92
C VAL A 68 -7.29 9.24 0.45
N ALA A 69 -8.56 9.23 0.82
CA ALA A 69 -9.00 8.61 2.05
C ALA A 69 -8.90 7.08 1.98
N CYS A 70 -8.28 6.47 2.98
CA CYS A 70 -8.39 5.02 3.20
C CYS A 70 -9.76 4.69 3.79
N GLY A 71 -10.46 3.73 3.18
CA GLY A 71 -11.74 3.24 3.71
C GLY A 71 -11.54 2.32 4.91
N ALA A 72 -12.66 1.89 5.51
CA ALA A 72 -12.63 0.82 6.49
C ALA A 72 -12.11 -0.48 5.85
N SER A 73 -11.21 -1.17 6.54
CA SER A 73 -10.68 -2.47 6.15
C SER A 73 -11.31 -3.59 6.97
N PHE A 74 -10.90 -4.82 6.68
CA PHE A 74 -11.38 -6.00 7.39
C PHE A 74 -11.23 -5.90 8.92
N ASN A 75 -12.32 -6.18 9.63
CA ASN A 75 -12.38 -6.34 11.07
C ASN A 75 -13.33 -7.50 11.38
N HIS A 76 -12.83 -8.58 11.98
CA HIS A 76 -13.59 -9.79 12.31
C HIS A 76 -14.88 -9.53 13.10
N PHE A 77 -14.90 -8.47 13.92
CA PHE A 77 -16.02 -8.10 14.77
C PHE A 77 -16.48 -6.66 14.51
N GLY A 78 -16.12 -6.09 13.37
CA GLY A 78 -16.60 -4.77 12.95
C GLY A 78 -18.11 -4.84 12.77
N GLY A 79 -18.86 -4.29 13.73
CA GLY A 79 -20.31 -4.45 13.78
C GLY A 79 -20.99 -3.93 12.52
N ALA A 80 -21.94 -4.71 12.00
CA ALA A 80 -23.01 -4.18 11.18
C ALA A 80 -23.93 -3.35 12.09
N GLY A 81 -23.62 -2.07 12.26
CA GLY A 81 -24.47 -1.09 12.95
C GLY A 81 -24.21 -0.93 14.45
N SER A 82 -23.74 0.26 14.82
CA SER A 82 -24.36 1.08 15.88
C SER A 82 -24.94 2.32 15.22
#